data_AF-A0A964TK16-F1
#
_entry.id   AF-A0A964TK16-F1
#
_cell.length_a   1.000
_cell.length_b   1.000
_cell.length_c   1.000
_cell.angle_alpha   90.00
_cell.angle_beta   90.00
_cell.angle_gamma   90.00
#
_symmetry.space_group_name_H-M   'P 1'
#
loop_
_entity.id
_entity.type
_entity.pdbx_description
1 polymer ?
#
loop_
_entity_poly.entity_id
_entity_poly.type
_entity_poly.pdbx_seq_one_letter_code
_entity_poly.pdbx_strand_id
1 'polypeptide(L)'
;MRRPTPQAGLGWHAAALRDGRLPRHEDEPQPGTYRMRLVAGGPWVPVLIWLDQPTDPETGELVAPETLHALVGSPERGERVDPARIWTRCRPIPREAWEALVALVASSPAMEATHVRLPAEALALGPRREPRHG
;
A
#
# COMPACT_ATOMS: atom_id res chain seq x y z
N MET A 1 -23.30 17.82 17.26
CA MET A 1 -23.46 16.59 16.46
C MET A 1 -22.27 16.49 15.51
N ARG A 2 -21.58 15.34 15.43
CA ARG A 2 -20.41 15.13 14.55
C ARG A 2 -20.89 14.55 13.23
N ARG A 3 -20.66 15.25 12.13
CA ARG A 3 -20.97 14.78 10.78
C ARG A 3 -19.75 14.04 10.21
N PRO A 4 -19.96 12.94 9.47
CA PRO A 4 -18.88 12.29 8.74
C PRO A 4 -18.24 13.26 7.75
N THR A 5 -16.93 13.19 7.61
CA THR A 5 -16.17 13.88 6.57
C THR A 5 -16.75 13.46 5.21
N PRO A 6 -17.26 14.41 4.39
CA PRO A 6 -17.81 14.06 3.08
C PRO A 6 -16.75 13.38 2.21
N GLN A 7 -17.12 12.33 1.46
CA GLN A 7 -16.21 11.65 0.52
C GLN A 7 -15.57 12.59 -0.51
N ALA A 8 -16.17 13.76 -0.77
CA ALA A 8 -15.58 14.83 -1.58
C ALA A 8 -14.22 15.34 -1.04
N GLY A 9 -13.94 15.18 0.26
CA GLY A 9 -12.66 15.49 0.90
C GLY A 9 -11.51 14.55 0.51
N LEU A 10 -11.78 13.47 -0.23
CA LEU A 10 -10.80 12.46 -0.65
C LEU A 10 -10.17 12.78 -2.03
N GLY A 11 -10.33 14.02 -2.53
CA GLY A 11 -9.92 14.44 -3.87
C GLY A 11 -8.41 14.55 -4.10
N TRP A 12 -7.59 14.46 -3.04
CA TRP A 12 -6.13 14.56 -3.15
C TRP A 12 -5.55 13.48 -4.06
N HIS A 13 -6.02 12.23 -3.95
CA HIS A 13 -5.50 11.12 -4.76
C HIS A 13 -5.74 11.35 -6.25
N ALA A 14 -6.93 11.80 -6.63
CA ALA A 14 -7.25 12.14 -8.01
C ALA A 14 -6.38 13.29 -8.55
N ALA A 15 -6.09 14.29 -7.71
CA ALA A 15 -5.18 15.37 -8.06
C ALA A 15 -3.73 14.85 -8.20
N ALA A 16 -3.29 13.96 -7.32
CA ALA A 16 -1.94 13.41 -7.32
C ALA A 16 -1.66 12.46 -8.50
N LEU A 17 -2.71 11.82 -9.02
CA LEU A 17 -2.61 11.05 -10.27
C LEU A 17 -2.42 11.96 -11.49
N ARG A 18 -2.97 13.17 -11.47
CA ARG A 18 -2.80 14.16 -12.54
C ARG A 18 -1.47 14.90 -12.42
N ASP A 19 -1.07 15.22 -11.20
CA ASP A 19 0.19 15.88 -10.88
C ASP A 19 0.94 15.15 -9.77
N GLY A 20 1.94 14.35 -10.15
CA GLY A 20 2.78 13.59 -9.23
C GLY A 20 3.71 14.44 -8.35
N ARG A 21 3.70 15.78 -8.49
CA ARG A 21 4.49 16.72 -7.69
C ARG A 21 3.76 17.28 -6.48
N LEU A 22 2.50 16.88 -6.25
CA LEU A 22 1.78 17.34 -5.07
C LEU A 22 2.58 17.05 -3.79
N PRO A 23 2.72 18.05 -2.89
CA PRO A 23 3.45 17.87 -1.65
C PRO A 23 2.77 16.78 -0.81
N ARG A 24 3.59 15.96 -0.17
CA ARG A 24 3.18 14.97 0.82
C ARG A 24 3.82 15.36 2.14
N HIS A 25 3.00 15.74 3.11
CA HIS A 25 3.43 15.99 4.47
C HIS A 25 3.30 14.70 5.28
N GLU A 26 4.29 14.38 6.11
CA GLU A 26 4.38 13.09 6.82
C GLU A 26 3.14 12.83 7.70
N ASP A 27 2.60 13.89 8.28
CA ASP A 27 1.47 13.85 9.22
C ASP A 27 0.08 13.88 8.54
N GLU A 28 0.03 13.91 7.20
CA GLU A 28 -1.22 14.07 6.46
C GLU A 28 -1.40 12.97 5.40
N PRO A 29 -1.56 11.70 5.81
CA PRO A 29 -1.87 10.62 4.89
C PRO A 29 -3.25 10.81 4.25
N GLN A 30 -3.32 10.58 2.94
CA GLN A 30 -4.54 10.77 2.17
C GLN A 30 -5.10 9.43 1.67
N PRO A 31 -6.42 9.17 1.77
CA PRO A 31 -7.03 7.97 1.20
C PRO A 31 -6.79 7.81 -0.29
N GLY A 32 -6.67 6.56 -0.73
CA GLY A 32 -6.43 6.22 -2.13
C GLY A 32 -5.64 4.94 -2.34
N THR A 33 -5.32 4.66 -3.60
CA THR A 33 -4.54 3.50 -4.02
C THR A 33 -3.10 3.88 -4.33
N TYR A 34 -2.17 3.13 -3.78
CA TYR A 34 -0.74 3.42 -3.85
C TYR A 34 0.06 2.16 -4.18
N ARG A 35 1.31 2.37 -4.59
CA ARG A 35 2.37 1.36 -4.53
C ARG A 35 3.52 1.85 -3.68
N MET A 36 4.24 0.93 -3.07
CA MET A 36 5.51 1.22 -2.40
C MET A 36 6.49 0.08 -2.59
N ARG A 37 7.75 0.29 -2.20
CA ARG A 37 8.73 -0.77 -2.02
C ARG A 37 9.02 -0.92 -0.53
N LEU A 38 9.01 -2.16 -0.03
CA LEU A 38 9.31 -2.43 1.38
C LEU A 38 10.80 -2.30 1.68
N VAL A 39 11.64 -2.59 0.69
CA VAL A 39 13.10 -2.46 0.74
C VAL A 39 13.63 -1.81 -0.54
N ALA A 40 14.84 -1.23 -0.49
CA ALA A 40 15.49 -0.69 -1.67
C ALA A 40 15.70 -1.79 -2.73
N GLY A 41 15.30 -1.52 -3.97
CA GLY A 41 15.38 -2.48 -5.08
C GLY A 41 14.34 -3.63 -5.05
N GLY A 42 13.49 -3.70 -4.01
CA GLY A 42 12.46 -4.73 -3.88
C GLY A 42 11.30 -4.57 -4.88
N PRO A 43 10.40 -5.58 -4.94
CA PRO A 43 9.20 -5.51 -5.76
C PRO A 43 8.26 -4.40 -5.29
N TRP A 44 7.40 -3.94 -6.20
CA TRP A 44 6.31 -3.04 -5.86
C TRP A 44 5.19 -3.82 -5.17
N VAL A 45 4.75 -3.34 -4.02
CA VAL A 45 3.60 -3.87 -3.30
C VAL A 45 2.43 -2.89 -3.37
N PRO A 46 1.19 -3.38 -3.52
CA PRO A 46 -0.01 -2.54 -3.47
C PRO A 46 -0.24 -2.04 -2.05
N VAL A 47 -0.76 -0.82 -1.95
CA VAL A 47 -1.16 -0.19 -0.69
C VAL A 47 -2.51 0.47 -0.88
N LEU A 48 -3.41 0.27 0.07
CA LEU A 48 -4.70 0.94 0.14
C LEU A 48 -4.75 1.76 1.43
N ILE A 49 -5.09 3.06 1.32
CA ILE A 49 -5.40 3.91 2.47
C ILE A 49 -6.89 4.27 2.39
N TRP A 50 -7.62 4.11 3.49
CA TRP A 50 -9.04 4.45 3.56
C TRP A 50 -9.39 5.10 4.90
N LEU A 51 -10.46 5.89 4.88
CA LEU A 51 -11.05 6.49 6.08
C LEU A 51 -12.17 5.57 6.58
N ASP A 52 -12.04 5.09 7.81
CA ASP A 52 -13.11 4.39 8.52
C ASP A 52 -14.01 5.42 9.19
N GLN A 53 -15.29 5.37 8.85
CA GLN A 53 -16.32 6.31 9.29
C GLN A 53 -17.48 5.52 9.88
N PRO A 54 -17.36 5.03 11.12
CA PRO A 54 -18.43 4.29 11.76
C PRO A 54 -19.61 5.22 11.98
N THR A 55 -20.66 5.04 11.18
CA THR A 55 -21.89 5.82 11.23
C THR A 55 -23.07 5.00 11.73
N ASP A 56 -23.96 5.65 12.46
CA ASP A 56 -25.26 5.11 12.84
C ASP A 56 -26.14 4.97 11.58
N PRO A 57 -26.76 3.80 11.34
CA PRO A 57 -27.51 3.54 10.11
C PRO A 57 -28.85 4.27 10.04
N GLU A 58 -29.43 4.71 11.17
CA GLU A 58 -30.73 5.38 11.21
C GLU A 58 -30.57 6.91 11.06
N THR A 59 -29.50 7.46 11.63
CA THR A 59 -29.28 8.91 11.73
C THR A 59 -28.19 9.43 10.78
N GLY A 60 -27.28 8.55 10.33
CA GLY A 60 -26.11 8.92 9.52
C GLY A 60 -25.04 9.69 10.29
N GLU A 61 -25.14 9.76 11.62
CA GLU A 61 -24.16 10.43 12.48
C GLU A 61 -22.98 9.51 12.80
N LEU A 62 -21.80 10.08 13.08
CA LEU A 62 -20.65 9.30 13.53
C LEU A 62 -20.89 8.73 14.93
N VAL A 63 -20.74 7.42 15.08
CA VAL A 63 -20.80 6.73 16.39
C VAL A 63 -19.43 6.58 17.04
N ALA A 64 -18.36 6.80 16.28
CA ALA A 64 -16.99 6.82 16.79
C ALA A 64 -16.10 7.78 15.95
N PRO A 65 -14.89 8.14 16.45
CA PRO A 65 -13.96 8.98 15.70
C PRO A 65 -13.57 8.35 14.36
N GLU A 66 -13.46 9.17 13.34
CA GLU A 66 -12.97 8.76 12.04
C GLU A 66 -11.47 8.41 12.15
N THR A 67 -11.09 7.29 11.55
CA THR A 67 -9.71 6.79 11.63
C THR A 67 -9.20 6.42 10.24
N LEU A 68 -7.99 6.87 9.91
CA LEU A 68 -7.33 6.43 8.69
C LEU A 68 -6.65 5.09 8.92
N HIS A 69 -6.85 4.18 7.98
CA HIS A 69 -6.21 2.88 7.96
C HIS A 69 -5.43 2.69 6.68
N ALA A 70 -4.36 1.92 6.76
CA ALA A 70 -3.63 1.43 5.60
C ALA A 70 -3.54 -0.09 5.60
N LEU A 71 -3.54 -0.66 4.39
CA LEU A 71 -3.28 -2.06 4.12
C LEU A 71 -2.14 -2.15 3.12
N VAL A 72 -1.12 -2.95 3.43
CA VAL A 72 -0.01 -3.26 2.53
C VAL A 72 -0.15 -4.70 2.06
N GLY A 73 -0.19 -4.94 0.75
CA GLY A 73 -0.42 -6.26 0.16
C GLY A 73 -1.85 -6.48 -0.30
N SER A 74 -2.27 -7.74 -0.41
CA SER A 74 -3.61 -8.09 -0.88
C SER A 74 -4.67 -7.92 0.22
N PRO A 75 -5.96 -7.68 -0.10
CA PRO A 75 -7.04 -7.63 0.89
C PRO A 75 -7.16 -8.85 1.80
N GLU A 76 -6.79 -10.04 1.31
CA GLU A 76 -6.94 -11.30 2.05
C GLU A 76 -5.77 -11.62 2.98
N ARG A 77 -4.55 -11.18 2.63
CA ARG A 77 -3.31 -11.58 3.32
C ARG A 77 -2.41 -10.40 3.73
N GLY A 78 -2.82 -9.19 3.41
CA GLY A 78 -2.05 -7.98 3.65
C GLY A 78 -1.96 -7.59 5.12
N GLU A 79 -0.99 -6.73 5.43
CA GLU A 79 -0.74 -6.22 6.77
C GLU A 79 -1.44 -4.87 6.96
N ARG A 80 -2.23 -4.74 8.03
CA ARG A 80 -2.77 -3.45 8.45
C ARG A 80 -1.69 -2.66 9.18
N VAL A 81 -1.43 -1.45 8.72
CA VAL A 81 -0.41 -0.58 9.28
C VAL A 81 -0.96 0.82 9.53
N ASP A 82 -0.30 1.56 10.41
CA ASP A 82 -0.54 3.00 10.56
C ASP A 82 -0.13 3.72 9.25
N PRO A 83 -1.05 4.43 8.58
CA PRO A 83 -0.76 5.13 7.34
C PRO A 83 0.39 6.15 7.47
N ALA A 84 0.54 6.81 8.62
CA ALA A 84 1.61 7.79 8.83
C ALA A 84 3.01 7.16 8.69
N ARG A 85 3.15 5.87 9.04
CA ARG A 85 4.44 5.15 8.96
C ARG A 85 4.87 4.76 7.54
N ILE A 86 3.95 4.78 6.58
CA ILE A 86 4.21 4.38 5.19
C ILE A 86 4.07 5.52 4.19
N TRP A 87 3.40 6.61 4.56
CA TRP A 87 2.91 7.64 3.66
C TRP A 87 3.97 8.24 2.73
N THR A 88 5.14 8.60 3.26
CA THR A 88 6.23 9.20 2.48
C THR A 88 6.81 8.28 1.41
N ARG A 89 6.63 6.96 1.57
CA ARG A 89 7.05 5.93 0.62
C ARG A 89 5.98 5.59 -0.41
N CYS A 90 4.72 5.99 -0.16
CA CYS A 90 3.62 5.74 -1.07
C CYS A 90 3.77 6.54 -2.38
N ARG A 91 3.46 5.88 -3.49
CA ARG A 91 3.36 6.49 -4.81
C ARG A 91 1.94 6.26 -5.33
N PRO A 92 1.15 7.33 -5.61
CA PRO A 92 -0.22 7.17 -6.06
C PRO A 92 -0.23 6.42 -7.39
N ILE A 93 -1.20 5.51 -7.52
CA ILE A 93 -1.45 4.74 -8.74
C ILE A 93 -2.96 4.69 -8.99
N PRO A 94 -3.39 4.60 -10.25
CA PRO A 94 -4.81 4.45 -10.53
C PRO A 94 -5.32 3.09 -10.03
N ARG A 95 -6.64 2.99 -9.84
CA ARG A 95 -7.26 1.81 -9.23
C ARG A 95 -6.97 0.54 -10.01
N GLU A 96 -7.01 0.58 -11.35
CA GLU A 96 -6.73 -0.59 -12.19
C GLU A 96 -5.29 -1.11 -12.01
N ALA A 97 -4.32 -0.22 -11.80
CA ALA A 97 -2.94 -0.61 -11.54
C ALA A 97 -2.77 -1.23 -10.14
N TRP A 98 -3.56 -0.77 -9.17
CA TRP A 98 -3.59 -1.37 -7.84
C TRP A 98 -4.21 -2.78 -7.88
N GLU A 99 -5.32 -2.96 -8.59
CA GLU A 99 -5.97 -4.26 -8.76
C GLU A 99 -5.03 -5.27 -9.45
N ALA A 100 -4.29 -4.83 -10.48
CA ALA A 100 -3.27 -5.65 -11.11
C ALA A 100 -2.13 -6.05 -10.15
N LEU A 101 -1.66 -5.14 -9.29
CA LEU A 101 -0.65 -5.44 -8.27
C LEU A 101 -1.18 -6.38 -7.19
N VAL A 102 -2.43 -6.23 -6.78
CA VAL A 102 -3.09 -7.14 -5.83
C VAL A 102 -3.14 -8.56 -6.40
N ALA A 103 -3.56 -8.71 -7.66
CA ALA A 103 -3.60 -10.01 -8.33
C ALA A 103 -2.19 -10.63 -8.48
N LEU A 104 -1.18 -9.82 -8.77
CA LEU A 104 0.22 -10.27 -8.87
C LEU A 104 0.78 -10.74 -7.52
N VAL A 105 0.52 -9.99 -6.45
CA VAL A 105 0.96 -10.35 -5.09
C VAL A 105 0.22 -11.57 -4.57
N ALA A 106 -1.09 -11.68 -4.81
CA ALA A 106 -1.89 -12.83 -4.40
C ALA A 106 -1.45 -14.15 -5.09
N SER A 107 -0.89 -14.07 -6.29
CA SER A 107 -0.46 -15.25 -7.07
C SER A 107 1.01 -15.66 -6.83
N SER A 108 1.80 -14.91 -6.06
CA SER A 108 3.23 -15.17 -5.84
C SER A 108 3.58 -15.53 -4.38
N PRO A 109 3.95 -16.79 -4.09
CA PRO A 109 4.41 -17.21 -2.75
C PRO A 109 5.68 -16.49 -2.28
N ALA A 110 6.51 -15.99 -3.19
CA ALA A 110 7.73 -15.25 -2.88
C ALA A 110 7.49 -13.81 -2.37
N MET A 111 6.27 -13.27 -2.56
CA MET A 111 5.89 -11.95 -2.07
C MET A 111 5.22 -11.98 -0.69
N GLU A 112 5.12 -13.16 -0.06
CA GLU A 112 4.44 -13.36 1.24
C GLU A 112 5.20 -12.88 2.48
N ALA A 113 6.50 -12.57 2.44
CA ALA A 113 7.21 -12.28 3.68
C ALA A 113 8.33 -11.24 3.56
N THR A 114 8.02 -9.98 3.90
CA THR A 114 9.05 -9.07 4.44
C THR A 114 9.24 -9.31 5.95
N HIS A 115 9.18 -10.58 6.39
CA HIS A 115 9.58 -11.02 7.73
C HIS A 115 10.42 -12.31 7.71
N VAL A 116 11.12 -12.61 6.60
CA VAL A 116 12.21 -13.59 6.62
C VAL A 116 13.53 -12.83 6.69
N ARG A 117 14.17 -12.83 7.88
CA ARG A 117 15.64 -12.74 7.93
C ARG A 117 16.15 -13.91 7.09
N LEU A 118 16.68 -13.63 5.91
CA LEU A 118 17.43 -14.64 5.17
C LEU A 118 18.64 -15.03 6.05
N PRO A 119 18.81 -16.32 6.42
CA PRO A 119 20.10 -16.76 6.92
C PRO A 119 21.15 -16.55 5.81
N ALA A 120 22.35 -16.15 6.20
CA ALA A 120 23.43 -15.72 5.30
C ALA A 120 23.86 -16.78 4.25
N GLU A 121 23.36 -18.01 4.34
CA GLU A 121 23.72 -19.10 3.44
C GLU A 121 22.86 -19.16 2.15
N ALA A 122 21.80 -18.36 2.02
CA ALA A 122 20.96 -18.35 0.80
C ALA A 122 21.57 -17.59 -0.41
N LEU A 123 22.79 -17.06 -0.29
CA LEU A 123 23.50 -16.32 -1.34
C LEU A 123 24.52 -17.17 -2.15
N ALA A 124 24.52 -18.49 -1.98
CA ALA A 124 25.49 -19.39 -2.63
C ALA A 124 24.88 -20.30 -3.70
N LEU A 125 24.00 -19.80 -4.57
CA LEU A 125 23.63 -20.50 -5.81
C LEU A 125 23.52 -19.52 -6.98
N GLY A 126 24.66 -18.91 -7.34
CA GLY A 126 24.85 -18.41 -8.70
C GLY A 126 25.08 -19.59 -9.66
N PRO A 127 24.54 -19.57 -10.88
CA PRO A 127 24.76 -20.65 -11.84
C PRO A 127 26.24 -20.77 -12.18
N ARG A 128 26.79 -21.98 -12.02
CA ARG A 128 28.12 -22.35 -12.52
C ARG A 128 28.12 -22.17 -14.04
N ARG A 129 28.93 -21.24 -14.54
CA ARG A 129 29.28 -21.18 -15.97
C ARG A 129 30.12 -22.41 -16.30
N GLU A 130 29.60 -23.29 -17.13
CA GLU A 130 30.38 -24.36 -17.73
C GLU A 130 31.35 -23.78 -18.78
N PRO A 131 32.62 -24.20 -18.82
CA PRO A 131 33.55 -23.76 -19.84
C PRO A 131 33.24 -24.44 -21.18
N ARG A 132 33.16 -23.64 -22.24
CA ARG A 132 33.17 -24.13 -23.62
C ARG A 132 34.55 -24.70 -23.92
N HIS A 133 34.62 -26.00 -24.20
CA HIS A 133 35.74 -26.60 -24.91
C HIS A 133 35.33 -26.85 -26.36
N GLY A 134 36.19 -26.40 -27.28
CA GLY A 134 36.16 -26.77 -28.70
C GLY A 134 36.83 -28.10 -28.96
#